data_AF-A0A2T7HH40-F1
#
_entry.id   AF-A0A2T7HH40-F1
#
_cell.length_a   1.000
_cell.length_b   1.000
_cell.length_c   1.000
_cell.angle_alpha   90.00
_cell.angle_beta   90.00
_cell.angle_gamma   90.00
#
_symmetry.space_group_name_H-M   'P 1'
#
loop_
_entity.id
_entity.type
_entity.pdbx_description
1 polymer ?
#
loop_
_entity_poly.entity_id
_entity_poly.type
_entity_poly.pdbx_seq_one_letter_code
_entity_poly.pdbx_strand_id
1 'polypeptide(L)'
;MRNRIRALVASRDWEYAIVAIIVVNAVTLGLETSPAVMREMGGLLLFLDRLILGIFVIELALRLYAHGLKFFRDPWSVFDFTIVAIALMPASGAFSVLRSLRILRALRLISVVPSLRRVIGGLVAALPGMGSIMVLMALVFYVFSVMATKLYGEAFPDWFGTIGRSLYTLFQVMTLESWSMGIVRPVMEAFPLAWLFFVPFILCTAFTVLNLFIGIIVSAMQEEHDAEADANRQAIHDDTGLILQEMKALRGEVKQLRAEMGRKVS
;
A
#
# COMPACT_ATOMS: atom_id res chain seq x y z
N MET A 1 6.18 5.86 -34.42
CA MET A 1 5.85 6.96 -33.47
C MET A 1 5.76 6.49 -32.01
N ARG A 2 4.98 5.45 -31.70
CA ARG A 2 4.81 4.91 -30.33
C ARG A 2 6.11 4.55 -29.58
N ASN A 3 7.11 3.98 -30.27
CA ASN A 3 8.39 3.62 -29.67
C ASN A 3 9.25 4.84 -29.27
N ARG A 4 9.15 5.96 -30.00
CA ARG A 4 9.84 7.21 -29.65
C ARG A 4 9.22 7.86 -28.41
N ILE A 5 7.89 7.84 -28.31
CA ILE A 5 7.18 8.33 -27.12
C ILE A 5 7.52 7.47 -25.90
N ARG A 6 7.59 6.14 -26.07
CA ARG A 6 8.02 5.24 -24.98
C ARG A 6 9.45 5.55 -24.51
N ALA A 7 10.38 5.80 -25.43
CA ALA A 7 11.76 6.15 -25.08
C ALA A 7 11.85 7.50 -24.35
N LEU A 8 11.04 8.49 -24.74
CA LEU A 8 10.99 9.79 -24.09
C LEU A 8 10.41 9.70 -22.67
N VAL A 9 9.28 9.02 -22.49
CA VAL A 9 8.64 8.84 -21.18
C VAL A 9 9.49 8.00 -20.21
N ALA A 10 10.33 7.10 -20.74
CA ALA A 10 11.25 6.29 -19.95
C ALA A 10 12.59 6.98 -19.64
N SER A 11 12.81 8.21 -20.13
CA SER A 11 14.06 8.93 -19.88
C SER A 11 14.11 9.48 -18.46
N ARG A 12 15.31 9.47 -17.84
CA ARG A 12 15.51 10.05 -16.50
C ARG A 12 15.19 11.55 -16.46
N ASP A 13 15.51 12.27 -17.52
CA ASP A 13 15.25 13.71 -17.60
C ASP A 13 13.74 14.01 -17.58
N TRP A 14 12.94 13.16 -18.25
CA TRP A 14 11.49 13.23 -18.16
C TRP A 14 10.99 12.99 -16.74
N GLU A 15 11.50 11.95 -16.07
CA GLU A 15 11.15 11.66 -14.68
C GLU A 15 11.46 12.84 -13.75
N TYR A 16 12.68 13.39 -13.82
CA TYR A 16 13.08 14.55 -13.03
C TYR A 16 12.23 15.79 -13.33
N ALA A 17 11.88 16.03 -14.60
CA ALA A 17 11.00 17.14 -14.98
C ALA A 17 9.60 16.99 -14.35
N ILE A 18 9.01 15.79 -14.40
CA ILE A 18 7.69 15.53 -13.79
C ILE A 18 7.77 15.64 -12.27
N VAL A 19 8.82 15.13 -11.63
CA VAL A 19 9.04 15.29 -10.17
C VAL A 19 9.13 16.76 -9.80
N ALA A 20 9.90 17.57 -10.53
CA ALA A 20 10.02 19.00 -10.28
C ALA A 20 8.65 19.70 -10.38
N ILE A 21 7.83 19.36 -11.38
CA ILE A 21 6.49 19.91 -11.55
C ILE A 21 5.55 19.50 -10.40
N ILE A 22 5.65 18.25 -9.92
CA ILE A 22 4.88 17.79 -8.75
C ILE A 22 5.27 18.56 -7.50
N VAL A 23 6.56 18.79 -7.27
CA VAL A 23 7.05 19.56 -6.11
C VAL A 23 6.56 21.01 -6.18
N VAL A 24 6.65 21.64 -7.35
CA VAL A 24 6.11 23.00 -7.56
C VAL A 24 4.60 23.04 -7.30
N ASN A 25 3.85 22.03 -7.76
CA ASN A 25 2.41 21.94 -7.48
C ASN A 25 2.11 21.79 -5.99
N ALA A 26 2.86 20.94 -5.29
CA ALA A 26 2.70 20.76 -3.85
C ALA A 26 2.96 22.06 -3.07
N VAL A 27 3.99 22.83 -3.44
CA VAL A 27 4.27 24.15 -2.86
C VAL A 27 3.13 25.12 -3.17
N THR A 28 2.66 25.15 -4.43
CA THR A 28 1.53 26.01 -4.86
C THR A 28 0.27 25.71 -4.03
N LEU A 29 -0.06 24.43 -3.84
CA LEU A 29 -1.19 23.99 -3.01
C LEU A 29 -1.02 24.41 -1.54
N GLY A 30 0.19 24.34 -1.00
CA GLY A 30 0.50 24.84 0.34
C GLY A 30 0.25 26.35 0.46
N LEU A 31 0.68 27.13 -0.54
CA LEU A 31 0.47 28.58 -0.57
C LEU A 31 -1.00 28.97 -0.71
N GLU A 32 -1.80 28.18 -1.44
CA GLU A 32 -3.26 28.38 -1.55
C GLU A 32 -4.00 28.28 -0.20
N THR A 33 -3.41 27.64 0.82
CA THR A 33 -4.00 27.56 2.16
C THR A 33 -3.95 28.88 2.93
N SER A 34 -3.07 29.82 2.53
CA SER A 34 -2.90 31.10 3.21
C SER A 34 -3.82 32.18 2.62
N PRO A 35 -4.76 32.75 3.39
CA PRO A 35 -5.61 33.84 2.93
C PRO A 35 -4.84 35.12 2.59
N ALA A 36 -3.64 35.32 3.15
CA ALA A 36 -2.79 36.46 2.81
C ALA A 36 -2.21 36.32 1.41
N VAL A 37 -1.64 35.16 1.11
CA VAL A 37 -1.02 34.88 -0.21
C VAL A 37 -2.09 34.82 -1.30
N MET A 38 -3.26 34.26 -1.02
CA MET A 38 -4.37 34.22 -1.99
C MET A 38 -4.89 35.61 -2.36
N ARG A 39 -4.77 36.61 -1.48
CA ARG A 39 -5.16 38.00 -1.80
C ARG A 39 -4.17 38.68 -2.74
N GLU A 40 -2.88 38.40 -2.61
CA GLU A 40 -1.83 39.05 -3.41
C GLU A 40 -1.53 38.30 -4.72
N MET A 41 -1.50 36.95 -4.66
CA MET A 41 -1.03 36.09 -5.76
C MET A 41 -2.04 35.00 -6.15
N GLY A 42 -3.27 35.02 -5.63
CA GLY A 42 -4.24 33.93 -5.84
C GLY A 42 -4.56 33.67 -7.32
N GLY A 43 -4.64 34.70 -8.16
CA GLY A 43 -4.84 34.55 -9.60
C GLY A 43 -3.70 33.78 -10.28
N LEU A 44 -2.45 34.07 -9.90
CA LEU A 44 -1.26 33.39 -10.41
C LEU A 44 -1.21 31.92 -9.94
N LEU A 45 -1.47 31.68 -8.65
CA LEU A 45 -1.50 30.33 -8.07
C LEU A 45 -2.53 29.45 -8.77
N LEU A 46 -3.76 29.95 -8.94
CA LEU A 46 -4.83 29.22 -9.63
C LEU A 46 -4.53 28.98 -11.12
N PHE A 47 -3.83 29.91 -11.77
CA PHE A 47 -3.37 29.73 -13.15
C PHE A 47 -2.32 28.63 -13.24
N LEU A 48 -1.30 28.68 -12.37
CA LEU A 48 -0.27 27.65 -12.27
C LEU A 48 -0.87 26.28 -11.96
N ASP A 49 -1.85 26.20 -11.07
CA ASP A 49 -2.54 24.96 -10.73
C ASP A 49 -3.23 24.32 -11.95
N ARG A 50 -3.95 25.12 -12.74
CA ARG A 50 -4.59 24.68 -13.99
C ARG A 50 -3.58 24.27 -15.05
N LEU A 51 -2.49 25.02 -15.16
CA LEU A 51 -1.41 24.74 -16.11
C LEU A 51 -0.74 23.40 -15.78
N ILE A 52 -0.41 23.17 -14.50
CA ILE A 52 0.20 21.92 -14.04
C ILE A 52 -0.76 20.74 -14.22
N LEU A 53 -2.05 20.92 -13.92
CA LEU A 53 -3.06 19.89 -14.22
C LEU A 53 -3.11 19.57 -15.72
N GLY A 54 -3.04 20.58 -16.59
CA GLY A 54 -2.97 20.39 -18.05
C GLY A 54 -1.76 19.56 -18.47
N ILE A 55 -0.58 19.87 -17.92
CA ILE A 55 0.65 19.08 -18.17
C ILE A 55 0.44 17.62 -17.73
N PHE A 56 -0.16 17.40 -16.57
CA PHE A 56 -0.44 16.07 -16.05
C PHE A 56 -1.42 15.27 -16.89
N VAL A 57 -2.44 15.91 -17.46
CA VAL A 57 -3.36 15.26 -18.40
C VAL A 57 -2.63 14.83 -19.68
N ILE A 58 -1.78 15.71 -20.23
CA ILE A 58 -1.00 15.41 -21.44
C ILE A 58 -0.02 14.27 -21.17
N GLU A 59 0.71 14.34 -20.06
CA GLU A 59 1.67 13.33 -19.61
C GLU A 59 1.00 11.95 -19.45
N LEU A 60 -0.17 11.90 -18.82
CA LEU A 60 -0.96 10.69 -18.67
C LEU A 60 -1.46 10.14 -20.01
N ALA A 61 -1.93 11.02 -20.91
CA ALA A 61 -2.38 10.63 -22.25
C ALA A 61 -1.22 10.05 -23.08
N LEU A 62 -0.02 10.62 -22.97
CA LEU A 62 1.19 10.08 -23.61
C LEU A 62 1.56 8.70 -23.05
N ARG A 63 1.48 8.51 -21.73
CA ARG A 63 1.68 7.19 -21.10
C ARG A 63 0.66 6.17 -21.55
N LEU A 64 -0.62 6.54 -21.58
CA LEU A 64 -1.71 5.68 -22.06
C LEU A 64 -1.51 5.29 -23.52
N TYR A 65 -1.13 6.24 -24.39
CA TYR A 65 -0.84 5.96 -25.80
C TYR A 65 0.39 5.06 -25.98
N ALA A 66 1.44 5.25 -25.17
CA ALA A 66 2.67 4.45 -25.22
C ALA A 66 2.50 3.00 -24.72
N HIS A 67 1.64 2.78 -23.73
CA HIS A 67 1.43 1.47 -23.07
C HIS A 67 0.17 0.74 -23.53
N GLY A 68 -0.81 1.45 -24.10
CA GLY A 68 -2.10 0.90 -24.51
C GLY A 68 -2.81 0.23 -23.33
N LEU A 69 -3.41 -0.95 -23.54
CA LEU A 69 -4.11 -1.70 -22.49
C LEU A 69 -3.21 -2.17 -21.33
N LYS A 70 -1.88 -2.23 -21.51
CA LYS A 70 -0.96 -2.57 -20.42
C LYS A 70 -0.93 -1.48 -19.33
N PHE A 71 -1.35 -0.26 -19.65
CA PHE A 71 -1.49 0.84 -18.70
C PHE A 71 -2.40 0.45 -17.52
N PHE A 72 -3.53 -0.20 -17.78
CA PHE A 72 -4.50 -0.58 -16.75
C PHE A 72 -4.07 -1.80 -15.91
N ARG A 73 -2.94 -2.45 -16.26
CA ARG A 73 -2.35 -3.53 -15.47
C ARG A 73 -1.28 -3.05 -14.50
N ASP A 74 -0.82 -1.80 -14.64
CA ASP A 74 0.14 -1.19 -13.72
C ASP A 74 -0.59 -0.41 -12.62
N PRO A 75 -0.49 -0.82 -11.34
CA PRO A 75 -1.19 -0.16 -10.24
C PRO A 75 -0.87 1.33 -10.12
N TRP A 76 0.37 1.73 -10.44
CA TRP A 76 0.82 3.12 -10.35
C TRP A 76 0.23 3.99 -11.46
N SER A 77 0.11 3.46 -12.67
CA SER A 77 -0.58 4.08 -13.78
C SER A 77 -2.08 4.25 -13.50
N VAL A 78 -2.73 3.23 -12.92
CA VAL A 78 -4.14 3.31 -12.51
C VAL A 78 -4.35 4.33 -11.38
N PHE A 79 -3.43 4.39 -10.42
CA PHE A 79 -3.43 5.40 -9.36
C PHE A 79 -3.35 6.81 -9.94
N ASP A 80 -2.36 7.09 -10.81
CA ASP A 80 -2.22 8.38 -11.47
C ASP A 80 -3.46 8.76 -12.29
N PHE A 81 -4.04 7.80 -13.02
CA PHE A 81 -5.26 8.02 -13.76
C PHE A 81 -6.43 8.42 -12.86
N THR A 82 -6.60 7.73 -11.73
CA THR A 82 -7.66 8.02 -10.76
C THR A 82 -7.52 9.42 -10.17
N ILE A 83 -6.29 9.80 -9.81
CA ILE A 83 -5.98 11.12 -9.26
C ILE A 83 -6.27 12.24 -10.27
N VAL A 84 -5.84 12.08 -11.53
CA VAL A 84 -6.13 13.05 -12.59
C VAL A 84 -7.63 13.11 -12.90
N ALA A 85 -8.34 11.97 -12.89
CA ALA A 85 -9.78 11.92 -13.08
C ALA A 85 -10.54 12.68 -11.97
N ILE A 86 -10.17 12.50 -10.70
CA ILE A 86 -10.73 13.27 -9.57
C ILE A 86 -10.47 14.77 -9.75
N ALA A 87 -9.27 15.14 -10.21
CA ALA A 87 -8.91 16.54 -10.43
C ALA A 87 -9.71 17.22 -11.56
N LEU A 88 -10.06 16.47 -12.61
CA LEU A 88 -10.88 16.95 -13.72
C LEU A 88 -12.38 17.02 -13.41
N MET A 89 -12.85 16.27 -12.41
CA MET A 89 -14.27 16.17 -12.11
C MET A 89 -14.84 17.52 -11.64
N PRO A 90 -16.00 17.97 -12.18
CA PRO A 90 -16.66 19.19 -11.73
C PRO A 90 -17.09 19.06 -10.26
N ALA A 91 -16.55 19.92 -9.39
CA ALA A 91 -16.85 19.90 -7.96
C ALA A 91 -18.02 20.86 -7.62
N SER A 92 -19.19 20.58 -8.17
CA SER A 92 -20.45 21.31 -7.93
C SER A 92 -21.43 20.49 -7.08
N GLY A 93 -22.19 21.14 -6.21
CA GLY A 93 -23.24 20.50 -5.39
C GLY A 93 -22.69 19.45 -4.43
N ALA A 94 -23.28 18.24 -4.46
CA ALA A 94 -22.92 17.10 -3.59
C ALA A 94 -21.46 16.63 -3.74
N PHE A 95 -20.77 17.04 -4.81
CA PHE A 95 -19.36 16.72 -5.07
C PHE A 95 -18.39 17.82 -4.64
N SER A 96 -18.81 18.74 -3.75
CA SER A 96 -17.94 19.79 -3.22
C SER A 96 -16.67 19.23 -2.56
N VAL A 97 -16.76 18.05 -1.94
CA VAL A 97 -15.63 17.33 -1.33
C VAL A 97 -14.55 16.98 -2.37
N LEU A 98 -14.93 16.71 -3.62
CA LEU A 98 -13.96 16.43 -4.69
C LEU A 98 -13.01 17.60 -4.94
N ARG A 99 -13.43 18.83 -4.62
CA ARG A 99 -12.54 20.01 -4.65
C ARG A 99 -11.38 19.86 -3.69
N SER A 100 -11.66 19.42 -2.47
CA SER A 100 -10.64 19.20 -1.44
C SER A 100 -9.77 18.00 -1.79
N LEU A 101 -10.33 16.96 -2.40
CA LEU A 101 -9.57 15.79 -2.87
C LEU A 101 -8.57 16.11 -3.99
N ARG A 102 -8.63 17.29 -4.62
CA ARG A 102 -7.59 17.72 -5.58
C ARG A 102 -6.21 17.82 -4.94
N ILE A 103 -6.12 17.98 -3.62
CA ILE A 103 -4.83 17.93 -2.91
C ILE A 103 -4.15 16.56 -3.03
N LEU A 104 -4.92 15.49 -3.24
CA LEU A 104 -4.39 14.14 -3.43
C LEU A 104 -3.46 14.05 -4.65
N ARG A 105 -3.50 15.01 -5.58
CA ARG A 105 -2.54 15.04 -6.70
C ARG A 105 -1.08 15.19 -6.26
N ALA A 106 -0.83 15.75 -5.08
CA ALA A 106 0.50 15.75 -4.48
C ALA A 106 1.02 14.33 -4.19
N LEU A 107 0.12 13.36 -3.96
CA LEU A 107 0.46 11.95 -3.76
C LEU A 107 1.03 11.30 -5.01
N ARG A 108 0.93 11.92 -6.19
CA ARG A 108 1.63 11.44 -7.40
C ARG A 108 3.16 11.41 -7.23
N LEU A 109 3.71 12.13 -6.26
CA LEU A 109 5.12 11.98 -5.92
C LEU A 109 5.46 10.52 -5.57
N ILE A 110 4.54 9.83 -4.88
CA ILE A 110 4.66 8.41 -4.54
C ILE A 110 4.75 7.56 -5.80
N SER A 111 3.86 7.81 -6.76
CA SER A 111 3.80 7.06 -8.00
C SER A 111 4.89 7.45 -8.97
N VAL A 112 5.66 8.52 -8.81
CA VAL A 112 6.78 8.85 -9.70
C VAL A 112 8.12 8.45 -9.09
N VAL A 113 8.30 8.59 -7.78
CA VAL A 113 9.57 8.34 -7.09
C VAL A 113 9.74 6.84 -6.77
N PRO A 114 10.75 6.14 -7.35
CA PRO A 114 10.90 4.69 -7.19
C PRO A 114 11.14 4.24 -5.74
N SER A 115 11.79 5.05 -4.90
CA SER A 115 11.96 4.73 -3.48
C SER A 115 10.62 4.71 -2.74
N LEU A 116 9.74 5.69 -2.98
CA LEU A 116 8.41 5.73 -2.37
C LEU A 116 7.53 4.57 -2.85
N ARG A 117 7.57 4.25 -4.15
CA ARG A 117 6.91 3.05 -4.69
C ARG A 117 7.36 1.78 -3.99
N ARG A 118 8.66 1.63 -3.71
CA ARG A 118 9.19 0.46 -2.98
C ARG A 118 8.69 0.40 -1.55
N VAL A 119 8.69 1.52 -0.82
CA VAL A 119 8.19 1.55 0.57
C VAL A 119 6.71 1.17 0.63
N ILE A 120 5.86 1.81 -0.17
CA ILE A 120 4.42 1.51 -0.16
C ILE A 120 4.13 0.13 -0.74
N GLY A 121 4.87 -0.27 -1.79
CA GLY A 121 4.80 -1.61 -2.35
C GLY A 121 5.08 -2.69 -1.30
N GLY A 122 6.12 -2.50 -0.47
CA GLY A 122 6.43 -3.40 0.65
C GLY A 122 5.33 -3.44 1.71
N LEU A 123 4.79 -2.28 2.09
CA LEU A 123 3.66 -2.22 3.03
C LEU A 123 2.42 -2.95 2.50
N VAL A 124 2.08 -2.75 1.23
CA VAL A 124 0.92 -3.40 0.59
C VAL A 124 1.17 -4.88 0.37
N ALA A 125 2.39 -5.29 0.02
CA ALA A 125 2.77 -6.70 -0.17
C ALA A 125 2.70 -7.52 1.12
N ALA A 126 2.79 -6.89 2.29
CA ALA A 126 2.59 -7.55 3.58
C ALA A 126 1.11 -7.86 3.88
N LEU A 127 0.15 -7.14 3.28
CA LEU A 127 -1.29 -7.28 3.61
C LEU A 127 -1.91 -8.63 3.18
N PRO A 128 -1.61 -9.20 1.99
CA PRO A 128 -2.19 -10.47 1.53
C PRO A 128 -1.97 -11.65 2.48
N GLY A 129 -0.81 -11.72 3.14
CA GLY A 129 -0.50 -12.75 4.13
C GLY A 129 -1.46 -12.78 5.33
N MET A 130 -2.30 -11.74 5.46
CA MET A 130 -3.15 -11.47 6.61
C MET A 130 -4.64 -11.39 6.27
N GLY A 131 -5.01 -11.66 5.02
CA GLY A 131 -6.38 -11.48 4.56
C GLY A 131 -7.41 -12.20 5.44
N SER A 132 -7.07 -13.39 5.95
CA SER A 132 -7.92 -14.16 6.88
C SER A 132 -8.20 -13.43 8.19
N ILE A 133 -7.17 -12.81 8.80
CA ILE A 133 -7.30 -12.05 10.04
C ILE A 133 -8.10 -10.77 9.80
N MET A 134 -7.89 -10.08 8.67
CA MET A 134 -8.68 -8.89 8.32
C MET A 134 -10.17 -9.22 8.14
N VAL A 135 -10.49 -10.34 7.48
CA VAL A 135 -11.87 -10.81 7.32
C VAL A 135 -12.49 -11.16 8.67
N LEU A 136 -11.73 -11.85 9.54
CA LEU A 136 -12.17 -12.14 10.91
C LEU A 136 -12.44 -10.85 11.70
N MET A 137 -11.54 -9.87 11.63
CA MET A 137 -11.70 -8.58 12.30
C MET A 137 -12.94 -7.84 11.78
N ALA A 138 -13.14 -7.78 10.46
CA ALA A 138 -14.32 -7.16 9.86
C ALA A 138 -15.62 -7.83 10.31
N LEU A 139 -15.63 -9.17 10.44
CA LEU A 139 -16.78 -9.91 10.95
C LEU A 139 -17.04 -9.59 12.42
N VAL A 140 -16.01 -9.56 13.26
CA VAL A 140 -16.13 -9.18 14.69
C VAL A 140 -16.70 -7.76 14.80
N PHE A 141 -16.15 -6.80 14.06
CA PHE A 141 -16.65 -5.43 14.03
C PHE A 141 -18.12 -5.35 13.59
N TYR A 142 -18.51 -6.09 12.55
CA TYR A 142 -19.88 -6.10 12.07
C TYR A 142 -20.86 -6.65 13.12
N VAL A 143 -20.54 -7.81 13.71
CA VAL A 143 -21.39 -8.44 14.74
C VAL A 143 -21.55 -7.53 15.96
N PHE A 144 -20.44 -7.02 16.49
CA PHE A 144 -20.47 -6.13 17.66
C PHE A 144 -21.17 -4.81 17.33
N SER A 145 -21.02 -4.27 16.12
CA SER A 145 -21.72 -3.06 15.71
C SER A 145 -23.24 -3.25 15.65
N VAL A 146 -23.72 -4.37 15.12
CA VAL A 146 -25.15 -4.70 15.12
C VAL A 146 -25.67 -4.85 16.56
N MET A 147 -24.93 -5.55 17.41
CA MET A 147 -25.27 -5.70 18.82
C MET A 147 -25.32 -4.37 19.56
N ALA A 148 -24.29 -3.52 19.44
CA ALA A 148 -24.23 -2.21 20.09
C ALA A 148 -25.39 -1.31 19.64
N THR A 149 -25.72 -1.34 18.35
CA THR A 149 -26.86 -0.59 17.81
C THR A 149 -28.17 -1.04 18.43
N LYS A 150 -28.36 -2.35 18.62
CA LYS A 150 -29.58 -2.91 19.22
C LYS A 150 -29.66 -2.72 20.73
N LEU A 151 -28.54 -2.77 21.44
CA LEU A 151 -28.49 -2.69 22.90
C LEU A 151 -28.51 -1.24 23.40
N TYR A 152 -27.79 -0.33 22.72
CA TYR A 152 -27.52 1.01 23.22
C TYR A 152 -28.04 2.13 22.32
N GLY A 153 -28.47 1.82 21.09
CA GLY A 153 -28.79 2.83 20.08
C GLY A 153 -29.95 3.75 20.44
N GLU A 154 -30.94 3.28 21.21
CA GLU A 154 -32.06 4.13 21.64
C GLU A 154 -31.64 5.15 22.72
N ALA A 155 -30.82 4.73 23.68
CA ALA A 155 -30.37 5.59 24.78
C ALA A 155 -29.16 6.47 24.39
N PHE A 156 -28.32 6.00 23.46
CA PHE A 156 -27.09 6.66 23.02
C PHE A 156 -27.04 6.77 21.48
N PRO A 157 -27.97 7.53 20.85
CA PRO A 157 -28.10 7.57 19.40
C PRO A 157 -26.90 8.17 18.67
N ASP A 158 -26.12 9.05 19.31
CA ASP A 158 -24.92 9.66 18.71
C ASP A 158 -23.77 8.66 18.56
N TRP A 159 -23.66 7.71 19.47
CA TRP A 159 -22.61 6.67 19.44
C TRP A 159 -23.08 5.38 18.78
N PHE A 160 -24.34 4.98 19.01
CA PHE A 160 -24.83 3.66 18.64
C PHE A 160 -26.15 3.70 17.84
N GLY A 161 -26.66 4.86 17.44
CA GLY A 161 -27.98 4.96 16.78
C GLY A 161 -28.05 4.34 15.39
N THR A 162 -26.92 4.08 14.74
CA THR A 162 -26.85 3.36 13.46
C THR A 162 -25.64 2.43 13.46
N ILE A 163 -25.64 1.43 12.56
CA ILE A 163 -24.49 0.53 12.37
C ILE A 163 -23.21 1.34 12.05
N GLY A 164 -23.30 2.39 11.25
CA GLY A 164 -22.12 3.22 10.94
C GLY A 164 -21.57 3.96 12.16
N ARG A 165 -22.44 4.51 13.01
CA ARG A 165 -22.04 5.17 14.26
C ARG A 165 -21.44 4.16 15.24
N SER A 166 -22.06 2.99 15.38
CA SER A 166 -21.56 1.90 16.21
C SER A 166 -20.19 1.40 15.73
N LEU A 167 -19.98 1.23 14.43
CA LEU A 167 -18.66 0.90 13.86
C LEU A 167 -17.60 1.95 14.21
N TYR A 168 -17.92 3.24 14.06
CA TYR A 168 -17.00 4.33 14.40
C TYR A 168 -16.66 4.34 15.91
N THR A 169 -17.66 4.22 16.78
CA THR A 169 -17.46 4.17 18.22
C THR A 169 -16.66 2.94 18.64
N LEU A 170 -16.94 1.77 18.06
CA LEU A 170 -16.18 0.54 18.33
C LEU A 170 -14.74 0.63 17.80
N PHE A 171 -14.51 1.37 16.71
CA PHE A 171 -13.15 1.67 16.25
C PHE A 171 -12.40 2.54 17.26
N GLN A 172 -13.04 3.60 17.78
CA GLN A 172 -12.50 4.41 18.87
C GLN A 172 -12.16 3.55 20.11
N VAL A 173 -13.09 2.69 20.53
CA VAL A 173 -12.89 1.75 21.65
C VAL A 173 -11.73 0.78 21.39
N MET A 174 -11.60 0.23 20.17
CA MET A 174 -10.46 -0.64 19.81
C MET A 174 -9.12 0.09 19.94
N THR A 175 -9.05 1.37 19.58
CA THR A 175 -7.84 2.19 19.75
C THR A 175 -7.56 2.59 21.21
N LEU A 176 -8.44 2.17 22.14
CA LEU A 176 -8.43 2.52 23.56
C LEU A 176 -8.55 4.03 23.83
N GLU A 177 -8.93 4.81 22.83
CA GLU A 177 -9.11 6.26 22.96
C GLU A 177 -10.38 6.54 23.76
N SER A 178 -10.22 7.13 24.95
CA SER A 178 -11.30 7.52 25.86
C SER A 178 -12.38 6.44 26.10
N TRP A 179 -12.06 5.16 25.91
CA TRP A 179 -13.06 4.10 25.84
C TRP A 179 -13.86 3.97 27.16
N SER A 180 -13.20 4.11 28.31
CA SER A 180 -13.86 4.00 29.61
C SER A 180 -14.57 5.29 30.00
N MET A 181 -13.83 6.40 30.12
CA MET A 181 -14.38 7.68 30.61
C MET A 181 -15.33 8.34 29.61
N GLY A 182 -15.06 8.22 28.31
CA GLY A 182 -15.83 8.89 27.26
C GLY A 182 -17.02 8.08 26.75
N ILE A 183 -16.98 6.74 26.84
CA ILE A 183 -18.04 5.87 26.28
C ILE A 183 -18.63 4.95 27.36
N VAL A 184 -17.86 4.00 27.89
CA VAL A 184 -18.42 2.88 28.67
C VAL A 184 -18.97 3.31 30.03
N ARG A 185 -18.35 4.27 30.73
CA ARG A 185 -18.87 4.77 32.02
C ARG A 185 -20.21 5.50 31.87
N PRO A 186 -20.38 6.47 30.95
CA PRO A 186 -21.69 7.01 30.62
C PRO A 186 -22.72 5.94 30.25
N VAL A 187 -22.33 4.95 29.44
CA VAL A 187 -23.23 3.83 29.09
C VAL A 187 -23.61 3.01 30.33
N MET A 188 -22.69 2.80 31.27
CA MET A 188 -22.96 2.07 32.51
C MET A 188 -23.89 2.78 33.49
N GLU A 189 -24.05 4.11 33.39
CA GLU A 189 -25.04 4.84 34.18
C GLU A 189 -26.48 4.41 33.84
N ALA A 190 -26.73 4.08 32.55
CA ALA A 190 -28.01 3.55 32.10
C ALA A 190 -28.04 2.00 32.04
N PHE A 191 -26.90 1.38 31.72
CA PHE A 191 -26.75 -0.07 31.55
C PHE A 191 -25.60 -0.61 32.41
N PRO A 192 -25.81 -0.89 33.70
CA PRO A 192 -24.72 -1.24 34.65
C PRO A 192 -23.82 -2.40 34.22
N LEU A 193 -24.34 -3.31 33.39
CA LEU A 193 -23.62 -4.48 32.87
C LEU A 193 -22.96 -4.25 31.49
N ALA A 194 -22.91 -3.02 30.97
CA ALA A 194 -22.33 -2.74 29.65
C ALA A 194 -20.85 -3.15 29.53
N TRP A 195 -20.11 -3.20 30.64
CA TRP A 195 -18.74 -3.71 30.64
C TRP A 195 -18.63 -5.17 30.14
N LEU A 196 -19.67 -6.00 30.29
CA LEU A 196 -19.71 -7.37 29.75
C LEU A 196 -19.73 -7.40 28.22
N PHE A 197 -20.10 -6.29 27.58
CA PHE A 197 -20.02 -6.15 26.13
C PHE A 197 -18.66 -5.58 25.70
N PHE A 198 -18.27 -4.44 26.31
CA PHE A 198 -17.08 -3.70 25.86
C PHE A 198 -15.75 -4.34 26.26
N VAL A 199 -15.65 -4.97 27.44
CA VAL A 199 -14.39 -5.60 27.88
C VAL A 199 -14.03 -6.80 26.99
N PRO A 200 -14.94 -7.76 26.71
CA PRO A 200 -14.64 -8.83 25.77
C PRO A 200 -14.33 -8.34 24.35
N PHE A 201 -15.01 -7.28 23.88
CA PHE A 201 -14.69 -6.64 22.60
C PHE A 201 -13.25 -6.14 22.57
N ILE A 202 -12.82 -5.41 23.62
CA ILE A 202 -11.45 -4.89 23.73
C ILE A 202 -10.43 -6.03 23.77
N LEU A 203 -10.66 -7.05 24.60
CA LEU A 203 -9.75 -8.20 24.69
C LEU A 203 -9.61 -8.92 23.36
N CYS A 204 -10.73 -9.17 22.67
CA CYS A 204 -10.76 -9.83 21.37
C CYS A 204 -10.01 -8.99 20.32
N THR A 205 -10.37 -7.71 20.17
CA THR A 205 -9.77 -6.85 19.14
C THR A 205 -8.31 -6.52 19.41
N ALA A 206 -7.92 -6.25 20.66
CA ALA A 206 -6.52 -6.03 21.04
C ALA A 206 -5.67 -7.29 20.77
N PHE A 207 -6.18 -8.47 21.11
CA PHE A 207 -5.50 -9.73 20.81
C PHE A 207 -5.37 -9.97 19.31
N THR A 208 -6.43 -9.72 18.53
CA THR A 208 -6.38 -9.86 17.07
C THR A 208 -5.40 -8.88 16.44
N VAL A 209 -5.38 -7.61 16.87
CA VAL A 209 -4.39 -6.62 16.38
C VAL A 209 -2.97 -7.05 16.75
N LEU A 210 -2.73 -7.53 17.97
CA LEU A 210 -1.42 -8.02 18.38
C LEU A 210 -0.96 -9.20 17.50
N ASN A 211 -1.84 -10.18 17.26
CA ASN A 211 -1.54 -11.31 16.38
C ASN A 211 -1.35 -10.89 14.92
N LEU A 212 -2.03 -9.81 14.48
CA LEU A 212 -1.80 -9.22 13.18
C LEU A 212 -0.34 -8.70 13.12
N PHE A 213 0.08 -7.86 14.06
CA PHE A 213 1.45 -7.36 14.10
C PHE A 213 2.51 -8.48 14.16
N ILE A 214 2.30 -9.48 15.02
CA ILE A 214 3.19 -10.65 15.10
C ILE A 214 3.21 -11.40 13.77
N GLY A 215 2.05 -11.61 13.14
CA GLY A 215 1.95 -12.26 11.84
C GLY A 215 2.76 -11.54 10.76
N ILE A 216 2.68 -10.21 10.68
CA ILE A 216 3.48 -9.41 9.72
C ILE A 216 4.97 -9.62 9.94
N ILE A 217 5.42 -9.49 11.19
CA ILE A 217 6.84 -9.60 11.54
C ILE A 217 7.35 -11.02 11.25
N VAL A 218 6.60 -12.04 11.66
CA VAL A 218 6.97 -13.44 11.42
C VAL A 218 6.99 -13.75 9.92
N SER A 219 6.00 -13.30 9.15
CA SER A 219 6.00 -13.50 7.69
C SER A 219 7.19 -12.82 7.02
N ALA A 220 7.53 -11.59 7.42
CA ALA A 220 8.68 -10.88 6.88
C ALA A 220 10.01 -11.56 7.23
N MET A 221 10.19 -12.00 8.48
CA MET A 221 11.38 -12.71 8.92
C MET A 221 11.53 -14.09 8.26
N GLN A 222 10.41 -14.80 8.05
CA GLN A 222 10.41 -16.11 7.40
C GLN A 222 10.76 -15.98 5.92
N GLU A 223 10.26 -14.95 5.22
CA GLU A 223 10.61 -14.70 3.81
C GLU A 223 12.11 -14.45 3.64
N GLU A 224 12.74 -13.69 4.55
CA GLU A 224 14.19 -13.49 4.55
C GLU A 224 14.95 -14.79 4.83
N HIS A 225 14.53 -15.56 5.83
CA HIS A 225 15.18 -16.83 6.18
C HIS A 225 15.04 -17.90 5.09
N ASP A 226 13.87 -18.01 4.46
CA ASP A 226 13.62 -18.94 3.36
C ASP A 226 14.47 -18.57 2.14
N ALA A 227 14.60 -17.28 1.84
CA ALA A 227 15.46 -16.80 0.76
C ALA A 227 16.95 -17.13 0.98
N GLU A 228 17.46 -16.97 2.21
CA GLU A 228 18.82 -17.38 2.57
C GLU A 228 19.01 -18.91 2.49
N ALA A 229 18.03 -19.67 2.99
CA ALA A 229 18.07 -21.12 2.97
C ALA A 229 18.09 -21.68 1.53
N ASP A 230 17.27 -21.12 0.64
CA ASP A 230 17.25 -21.50 -0.77
C ASP A 230 18.53 -21.09 -1.51
N ALA A 231 19.08 -19.91 -1.22
CA ALA A 231 20.39 -19.51 -1.74
C ALA A 231 21.51 -20.47 -1.31
N ASN A 232 21.50 -20.90 -0.04
CA ASN A 232 22.48 -21.85 0.48
C ASN A 232 22.30 -23.27 -0.13
N ARG A 233 21.06 -23.73 -0.28
CA ARG A 233 20.76 -25.00 -0.97
C ARG A 233 21.23 -24.97 -2.42
N GLN A 234 21.01 -23.85 -3.11
CA GLN A 234 21.45 -23.69 -4.49
C GLN A 234 22.98 -23.74 -4.58
N ALA A 235 23.69 -23.06 -3.67
CA ALA A 235 25.15 -23.10 -3.61
C ALA A 235 25.69 -24.54 -3.39
N ILE A 236 25.09 -25.32 -2.47
CA ILE A 236 25.45 -26.73 -2.25
C ILE A 236 25.18 -27.58 -3.48
N HIS A 237 24.05 -27.36 -4.17
CA HIS A 237 23.73 -28.08 -5.41
C HIS A 237 24.72 -27.77 -6.52
N ASP A 238 25.12 -26.51 -6.66
CA ASP A 238 26.10 -26.07 -7.66
C ASP A 238 27.49 -26.68 -7.36
N ASP A 239 27.94 -26.64 -6.10
CA ASP A 239 29.19 -27.26 -5.65
C ASP A 239 29.19 -28.78 -5.87
N THR A 240 28.08 -29.46 -5.53
CA THR A 240 27.93 -30.90 -5.77
C THR A 240 27.99 -31.22 -7.27
N GLY A 241 27.40 -30.36 -8.11
CA GLY A 241 27.46 -30.47 -9.56
C GLY A 241 28.90 -30.38 -10.10
N LEU A 242 29.68 -29.43 -9.59
CA LEU A 242 31.11 -29.27 -9.92
C LEU A 242 31.92 -30.51 -9.50
N ILE A 243 31.73 -31.00 -8.27
CA ILE A 243 32.42 -32.20 -7.78
C ILE A 243 32.08 -33.42 -8.66
N LEU A 244 30.83 -33.58 -9.08
CA LEU A 244 30.43 -34.68 -9.96
C LEU A 244 31.04 -34.57 -11.36
N GLN A 245 31.25 -33.36 -11.89
CA GLN A 245 31.98 -33.15 -13.15
C GLN A 245 33.44 -33.54 -13.00
N GLU A 246 34.13 -33.08 -11.96
CA GLU A 246 35.53 -33.43 -11.68
C GLU A 246 35.70 -34.95 -11.49
N MET A 247 34.81 -35.59 -10.73
CA MET A 247 34.81 -37.04 -10.56
C MET A 247 34.63 -37.81 -11.88
N LYS A 248 33.83 -37.29 -12.82
CA LYS A 248 33.68 -37.88 -14.16
C LYS A 248 34.95 -37.69 -15.00
N ALA A 249 35.57 -36.52 -14.94
CA ALA A 249 36.83 -36.23 -15.64
C ALA A 249 37.95 -37.17 -15.17
N LEU A 250 38.16 -37.25 -13.86
CA LEU A 250 39.14 -38.15 -13.24
C LEU A 250 38.89 -39.63 -13.61
N ARG A 251 37.64 -40.10 -13.58
CA ARG A 251 37.31 -41.47 -14.02
C ARG A 251 37.64 -41.69 -15.50
N GLY A 252 37.48 -40.68 -16.34
CA GLY A 252 37.88 -40.71 -17.75
C GLY A 252 39.39 -40.87 -17.91
N GLU A 253 40.17 -40.05 -17.22
CA GLU A 253 41.65 -40.11 -17.22
C GLU A 253 42.17 -41.46 -16.71
N VAL A 254 41.63 -41.97 -15.59
CA VAL A 254 42.01 -43.28 -15.04
C VAL A 254 41.72 -44.40 -16.03
N LYS A 255 40.62 -44.32 -16.78
CA LYS A 255 40.28 -45.31 -17.82
C LYS A 255 41.26 -45.27 -18.99
N GLN A 256 41.67 -44.07 -19.42
CA GLN A 256 42.71 -43.91 -20.44
C GLN A 256 44.05 -44.48 -19.99
N LEU A 257 44.51 -44.13 -18.79
CA LEU A 257 45.77 -44.64 -18.22
C LEU A 257 45.79 -46.17 -18.12
N ARG A 258 44.67 -46.79 -17.68
CA ARG A 258 44.56 -48.26 -17.67
C ARG A 258 44.66 -48.87 -19.06
N ALA A 259 44.05 -48.24 -20.07
CA ALA A 259 44.12 -48.73 -21.45
C ALA A 259 45.56 -48.65 -22.01
N GLU A 260 46.28 -47.57 -21.72
CA GLU A 260 47.68 -47.42 -22.12
C GLU A 260 48.61 -48.41 -21.43
N MET A 261 48.44 -48.64 -20.13
CA MET A 261 49.20 -49.65 -19.39
C MET A 261 48.94 -51.06 -19.89
N GLY A 262 47.67 -51.42 -20.19
CA GLY A 262 47.35 -52.73 -20.75
C GLY A 262 47.98 -52.97 -22.12
N ARG A 263 48.17 -51.91 -22.91
CA ARG A 263 48.84 -51.96 -24.22
C ARG A 263 50.36 -52.10 -24.17
N LYS A 264 50.98 -51.73 -23.05
CA LYS A 264 52.44 -51.85 -22.83
C LYS A 264 52.86 -53.21 -22.28
N VAL A 265 51.92 -54.03 -21.82
CA VAL A 265 52.18 -55.33 -21.18
C VAL A 265 51.91 -56.52 -22.14
N SER A 266 51.34 -56.26 -23.33
CA SER A 266 51.22 -57.23 -24.44
C SER A 266 52.32 -57.03 -25.46
#